data_AF-A0A959G355-F1
#
_entry.id   AF-A0A959G355-F1
#
_cell.length_a   1.000
_cell.length_b   1.000
_cell.length_c   1.000
_cell.angle_alpha   90.00
_cell.angle_beta   90.00
_cell.angle_gamma   90.00
#
_symmetry.space_group_name_H-M   'P 1'
#
loop_
_entity.id
_entity.type
_entity.pdbx_description
1 polymer ?
#
loop_
_entity_poly.entity_id
_entity_poly.type
_entity_poly.pdbx_seq_one_letter_code
_entity_poly.pdbx_strand_id
1 'polypeptide(L)' 'SFQETTKVLSTAAIGAKIDNLSGLKENVIVGKRIPAGTGLRKFNKLFVTTKDAHEAYKQRQAMYEEEYED' A
#
# COMPACT_ATOMS: atom_id res chain seq x y z
N SER A 1 -21.63 6.58 3.10
CA SER A 1 -21.68 7.80 2.27
C SER A 1 -22.95 7.93 1.43
N PHE A 2 -23.56 6.84 0.93
CA PHE A 2 -24.74 6.89 0.02
C PHE A 2 -26.07 6.58 0.72
N GLN A 3 -26.11 6.61 2.05
CA GLN A 3 -27.32 6.38 2.82
C GLN A 3 -27.45 7.48 3.85
N GLU A 4 -28.68 8.02 3.98
CA GLU A 4 -29.21 8.87 5.05
C GLU A 4 -28.14 9.48 5.99
N THR A 5 -27.30 10.36 5.43
CA THR A 5 -26.03 10.78 6.05
C THR A 5 -26.22 11.33 7.47
N THR A 6 -27.25 12.14 7.69
CA THR A 6 -27.56 12.72 9.00
C THR A 6 -27.85 11.66 10.06
N LYS A 7 -28.67 10.66 9.73
CA LYS A 7 -29.02 9.57 10.66
C LYS A 7 -27.80 8.71 10.99
N VAL A 8 -27.00 8.38 9.98
CA VAL A 8 -25.80 7.54 10.15
C VAL A 8 -24.77 8.26 11.03
N LEU A 9 -24.56 9.57 10.83
CA LEU A 9 -23.63 10.35 11.64
C LEU A 9 -24.10 10.49 13.10
N SER A 10 -25.40 10.76 13.32
CA SER A 10 -25.95 10.87 14.69
C SER A 10 -25.78 9.58 15.49
N THR A 11 -26.14 8.43 14.92
CA THR A 11 -26.02 7.14 15.61
C THR A 11 -24.56 6.77 15.89
N ALA A 12 -23.65 7.05 14.94
CA ALA A 12 -22.22 6.80 15.13
C ALA A 12 -21.61 7.70 16.23
N ALA A 13 -22.02 8.97 16.31
CA ALA A 13 -21.56 9.90 17.33
C ALA A 13 -22.04 9.50 18.73
N ILE A 14 -23.33 9.15 18.88
CA ILE A 14 -23.90 8.69 20.15
C ILE A 14 -23.22 7.40 20.62
N GLY A 15 -22.96 6.47 19.70
CA GLY A 15 -22.29 5.20 20.01
C GLY A 15 -20.77 5.29 20.14
N ALA A 16 -20.17 6.48 20.05
CA ALA A 16 -18.72 6.69 20.03
C ALA A 16 -17.98 5.73 19.07
N LYS A 17 -18.57 5.52 17.88
CA LYS A 17 -18.11 4.48 16.95
C LYS A 17 -16.76 4.88 16.32
N ILE A 18 -15.80 3.96 16.38
CA ILE A 18 -14.47 4.13 15.77
C ILE A 18 -14.46 3.46 14.40
N ASP A 19 -13.92 4.17 13.41
CA ASP A 19 -13.64 3.65 12.06
C ASP A 19 -12.14 3.41 11.91
N ASN A 20 -11.76 2.17 11.63
CA ASN A 20 -10.36 1.75 11.50
C ASN A 20 -9.82 1.87 10.07
N LEU A 21 -10.61 2.41 9.12
CA LEU A 21 -10.23 2.63 7.72
C LEU A 21 -9.71 1.33 7.05
N SER A 22 -10.36 0.21 7.31
CA SER A 22 -9.98 -1.10 6.73
C SER A 22 -10.61 -1.34 5.36
N GLY A 23 -11.66 -0.59 5.01
CA GLY A 23 -12.42 -0.76 3.79
C GLY A 23 -11.84 -0.01 2.58
N LEU A 24 -12.29 -0.40 1.39
CA LEU A 24 -11.91 0.27 0.15
C LEU A 24 -12.40 1.73 0.13
N LYS A 25 -13.69 1.90 0.39
CA LYS A 25 -14.40 3.18 0.30
C LYS A 25 -13.89 4.22 1.29
N GLU A 26 -13.66 3.82 2.54
CA GLU A 26 -13.17 4.70 3.60
C GLU A 26 -11.81 5.30 3.22
N ASN A 27 -10.88 4.46 2.75
CA ASN A 27 -9.57 4.91 2.29
C ASN A 27 -9.66 5.82 1.06
N VAL A 28 -10.58 5.54 0.12
CA VAL A 28 -10.82 6.44 -1.03
C VAL A 28 -11.30 7.81 -0.56
N ILE A 29 -12.27 7.87 0.36
CA ILE A 29 -12.85 9.14 0.85
C ILE A 29 -11.80 9.98 1.59
N VAL A 30 -10.91 9.35 2.37
CA VAL A 30 -9.85 10.03 3.13
C VAL A 30 -8.62 10.36 2.26
N GLY A 31 -8.49 9.76 1.08
CA GLY A 31 -7.34 9.97 0.18
C GLY A 31 -6.10 9.13 0.50
N LYS A 32 -6.27 8.00 1.22
CA LYS A 32 -5.21 7.03 1.50
C LYS A 32 -5.19 5.93 0.44
N ARG A 33 -4.03 5.28 0.23
CA ARG A 33 -3.92 4.09 -0.63
C ARG A 33 -4.93 3.02 -0.19
N ILE A 34 -5.74 2.56 -1.13
CA ILE A 34 -6.72 1.51 -0.90
C ILE A 34 -6.05 0.17 -0.56
N PRO A 35 -6.67 -0.69 0.26
CA PRO A 35 -6.15 -2.01 0.61
C PRO A 35 -6.34 -3.04 -0.53
N ALA A 36 -6.01 -2.66 -1.77
CA ALA A 36 -6.11 -3.49 -2.96
C ALA A 36 -5.01 -3.13 -3.97
N GLY A 37 -4.71 -4.04 -4.90
CA GLY A 37 -3.67 -3.83 -5.90
C GLY A 37 -2.31 -3.53 -5.27
N THR A 38 -1.63 -2.49 -5.76
CA THR A 38 -0.33 -2.00 -5.25
C THR A 38 -0.41 -1.40 -3.85
N GLY A 39 -1.61 -1.12 -3.33
CA GLY A 39 -1.82 -0.66 -1.97
C GLY A 39 -1.76 -1.78 -0.91
N LEU A 40 -1.65 -3.05 -1.32
CA LEU A 40 -1.43 -4.16 -0.39
C LEU A 40 -0.01 -4.12 0.19
N ARG A 41 0.11 -4.42 1.49
CA ARG A 41 1.39 -4.41 2.22
C ARG A 41 2.49 -5.26 1.55
N LYS A 42 2.11 -6.34 0.86
CA LYS A 42 3.03 -7.22 0.12
C LYS A 42 3.81 -6.50 -0.98
N PHE A 43 3.25 -5.41 -1.54
CA PHE A 43 3.88 -4.65 -2.61
C PHE A 43 4.64 -3.41 -2.10
N ASN A 44 4.61 -3.11 -0.80
CA ASN A 44 5.29 -1.93 -0.26
C ASN A 44 6.81 -1.99 -0.41
N LYS A 45 7.39 -3.19 -0.51
CA LYS A 45 8.83 -3.42 -0.71
C LYS A 45 9.19 -3.81 -2.15
N LEU A 46 8.21 -3.86 -3.04
CA LEU A 46 8.46 -4.24 -4.43
C LEU A 46 8.98 -3.01 -5.19
N PHE A 47 10.25 -3.02 -5.54
CA PHE A 47 10.84 -2.03 -6.44
C PHE A 47 10.71 -2.52 -7.87
N VAL A 48 9.99 -1.76 -8.70
CA VAL A 48 9.80 -2.07 -10.13
C VAL A 48 10.79 -1.25 -10.93
N THR A 49 11.60 -1.92 -11.74
CA THR A 49 12.59 -1.30 -12.62
C THR A 49 12.49 -1.89 -14.03
N THR A 50 13.18 -1.29 -15.01
CA THR A 50 13.27 -1.84 -16.36
C THR A 50 14.13 -3.11 -16.37
N LYS A 51 13.90 -3.99 -17.36
CA LYS A 51 14.64 -5.25 -17.48
C LYS A 51 16.16 -5.01 -17.54
N ASP A 52 16.58 -4.08 -18.39
CA ASP A 52 17.98 -3.72 -18.59
C ASP A 52 18.64 -3.22 -17.29
N ALA A 53 17.94 -2.39 -16.52
CA ALA A 53 18.44 -1.90 -15.23
C ALA A 53 18.49 -3.00 -14.17
N HIS A 54 17.56 -3.96 -14.19
CA HIS A 54 17.61 -5.12 -13.31
C HIS A 54 18.80 -6.04 -13.63
N GLU A 55 19.03 -6.31 -14.91
CA GLU A 55 20.15 -7.13 -15.38
C GLU A 55 21.49 -6.51 -15.03
N ALA A 56 21.65 -5.20 -15.26
CA ALA A 56 22.85 -4.46 -14.86
C ALA A 56 23.09 -4.50 -13.33
N TYR A 57 22.03 -4.39 -12.52
CA TYR A 57 22.14 -4.52 -11.06
C TYR A 57 22.57 -5.92 -10.64
N LYS A 58 22.00 -6.97 -11.26
CA LYS A 58 22.38 -8.37 -10.99
C LYS A 58 23.83 -8.65 -11.36
N GLN A 59 24.26 -8.20 -12.54
CA GLN A 59 25.65 -8.35 -12.98
C GLN A 59 26.61 -7.64 -12.03
N ARG A 60 26.27 -6.41 -11.62
CA ARG A 60 27.08 -5.66 -10.67
C ARG A 60 27.15 -6.34 -9.30
N GLN A 61 26.04 -6.90 -8.79
CA GLN A 61 26.07 -7.66 -7.54
C GLN A 61 26.93 -8.92 -7.63
N ALA A 62 26.82 -9.69 -8.72
CA ALA A 62 27.64 -10.88 -8.92
C ALA A 62 29.14 -10.56 -8.99
N MET A 63 29.52 -9.48 -9.68
CA MET A 63 30.91 -8.99 -9.72
C MET A 63 31.43 -8.63 -8.32
N TYR A 64 30.61 -7.97 -7.49
CA TYR A 64 30.99 -7.65 -6.12
C TYR A 64 31.06 -8.89 -5.21
N GLU A 65 30.24 -9.92 -5.45
CA GLU A 65 30.31 -11.16 -4.68
C GLU A 65 31.58 -11.95 -5.04
N GLU A 66 31.91 -12.05 -6.33
CA GLU A 66 33.15 -12.70 -6.79
C GLU A 66 34.42 -11.97 -6.31
N GLU A 67 34.43 -10.63 -6.28
CA GLU A 67 35.59 -9.83 -5.85
C GLU A 67 35.93 -10.00 -4.34
N TYR A 68 34.97 -10.44 -3.52
CA TYR A 68 35.13 -10.62 -2.07
C TYR A 68 35.12 -12.10 -1.63
N GLU A 69 34.98 -13.05 -2.55
CA GLU A 69 35.09 -14.49 -2.28
C GLU A 69 36.53 -15.02 -2.40
N ASP A 70 37.48 -14.24 -2.95
CA ASP A 70 38.94 -14.51 -2.96
C ASP A 70 39.67 -14.00 -1.71
#